data_AF-A0A7C4DIP2-F1
#
_entry.id   AF-A0A7C4DIP2-F1
#
_cell.length_a   1.000
_cell.length_b   1.000
_cell.length_c   1.000
_cell.angle_alpha   90.00
_cell.angle_beta   90.00
_cell.angle_gamma   90.00
#
_symmetry.space_group_name_H-M   'P 1'
#
loop_
_entity.id
_entity.type
_entity.pdbx_description
1 polymer ?
#
loop_
_entity_poly.entity_id
_entity_poly.type
_entity_poly.pdbx_seq_one_letter_code
_entity_poly.pdbx_strand_id
1 'polypeptide(L)'
;MTREELDDRIIRCARIGDLVPFKYCRGAGNPFCPTIIQCWACREDIGQYLADNFTPEEIESGLKKPEGNRVSRIVDMAKSYRSDEPKP
;
A
#
# COMPACT_ATOMS: atom_id res chain seq x y z
N MET A 1 4.36 11.11 17.37
CA MET A 1 2.95 10.72 17.17
C MET A 1 2.78 9.24 17.44
N THR A 2 1.81 8.85 18.25
CA THR A 2 1.46 7.43 18.44
C THR A 2 0.72 6.86 17.23
N ARG A 3 0.86 5.55 17.00
CA ARG A 3 0.37 4.87 15.79
C ARG A 3 -1.14 5.00 15.56
N GLU A 4 -1.90 5.19 16.63
CA GLU A 4 -3.36 5.14 16.63
C GLU A 4 -4.00 6.54 16.63
N GLU A 5 -3.22 7.61 16.81
CA GLU A 5 -3.72 9.00 16.87
C GLU A 5 -4.52 9.43 15.63
N LEU A 6 -4.19 8.86 14.48
CA LEU A 6 -4.83 9.20 13.21
C LEU A 6 -5.90 8.19 12.80
N ASP A 7 -6.05 7.06 13.49
CA ASP A 7 -6.84 5.91 13.02
C ASP A 7 -8.33 6.24 12.80
N ASP A 8 -8.89 7.17 13.57
CA ASP A 8 -10.27 7.65 13.47
C ASP A 8 -10.47 8.72 12.39
N ARG A 9 -9.39 9.26 11.80
CA ARG A 9 -9.51 10.21 10.70
C ARG A 9 -10.02 9.51 9.46
N ILE A 10 -10.96 10.15 8.77
CA ILE A 10 -11.60 9.60 7.56
C ILE A 10 -11.25 10.45 6.34
N ILE A 11 -10.95 9.79 5.23
CA ILE A 11 -10.74 10.42 3.93
C ILE A 11 -11.47 9.68 2.81
N ARG A 12 -11.87 10.41 1.77
CA ARG A 12 -12.36 9.79 0.54
C ARG A 12 -11.20 9.17 -0.24
N CYS A 13 -11.19 7.85 -0.36
CA CYS A 13 -10.14 7.14 -1.08
C CYS A 13 -10.41 7.16 -2.59
N ALA A 14 -9.50 7.73 -3.38
CA ALA A 14 -9.61 7.74 -4.85
C ALA A 14 -9.58 6.34 -5.48
N ARG A 15 -8.99 5.34 -4.79
CA ARG A 15 -8.90 3.95 -5.28
C ARG A 15 -10.19 3.15 -5.07
N ILE A 16 -10.93 3.45 -4.00
CA ILE A 16 -12.15 2.72 -3.60
C ILE A 16 -13.41 3.48 -4.01
N GLY A 17 -13.34 4.82 -4.03
CA GLY A 17 -14.48 5.70 -4.30
C GLY A 17 -15.26 6.11 -3.04
N ASP A 18 -14.93 5.53 -1.88
CA ASP A 18 -15.65 5.71 -0.62
C ASP A 18 -14.78 6.31 0.49
N LEU A 19 -15.42 6.66 1.61
CA LEU A 19 -14.80 7.12 2.84
C LEU A 19 -14.15 5.96 3.59
N VAL A 20 -12.85 6.08 3.85
CA VAL A 20 -12.08 5.10 4.62
C VAL A 20 -11.32 5.77 5.76
N PRO A 21 -11.20 5.08 6.91
CA PRO A 21 -10.40 5.55 8.04
C PRO A 21 -8.89 5.39 7.77
N PHE A 22 -8.05 6.17 8.44
CA PHE A 22 -6.58 6.07 8.31
C PHE A 22 -6.07 4.67 8.68
N LYS A 23 -6.73 4.00 9.63
CA LYS A 23 -6.44 2.60 10.00
C LYS A 23 -6.47 1.64 8.80
N TYR A 24 -7.33 1.94 7.81
CA TYR A 24 -7.37 1.20 6.56
C TYR A 24 -6.12 1.48 5.73
N CYS A 25 -5.72 2.75 5.58
CA CYS A 25 -4.55 3.13 4.81
C CYS A 25 -3.25 2.51 5.34
N ARG A 26 -3.09 2.36 6.66
CA ARG A 26 -1.92 1.67 7.25
C ARG A 26 -1.92 0.15 7.01
N GLY A 27 -3.08 -0.47 6.77
CA GLY A 27 -3.21 -1.91 6.53
C GLY A 27 -3.37 -2.31 5.06
N ALA A 28 -3.66 -1.36 4.17
CA ALA A 28 -4.00 -1.60 2.77
C ALA A 28 -2.80 -1.88 1.84
N GLY A 29 -1.63 -2.19 2.41
CA GLY A 29 -0.39 -2.51 1.69
C GLY A 29 0.61 -3.19 2.61
N ASN A 30 1.81 -3.45 2.09
CA ASN A 30 2.90 -4.00 2.88
C ASN A 30 4.14 -3.11 2.70
N PRO A 31 4.50 -2.25 3.67
CA PRO A 31 3.92 -2.10 5.01
C PRO A 31 2.68 -1.19 5.13
N PHE A 32 2.36 -0.36 4.13
CA PHE A 32 1.17 0.52 4.14
C PHE A 32 0.76 0.91 2.70
N CYS A 33 -0.32 1.69 2.55
CA CYS A 33 -0.77 2.16 1.24
C CYS A 33 0.26 3.09 0.57
N PRO A 34 0.71 2.82 -0.68
CA PRO A 34 1.78 3.59 -1.32
C PRO A 34 1.42 5.05 -1.61
N THR A 35 0.14 5.40 -1.65
CA THR A 35 -0.33 6.78 -1.85
C THR A 35 -0.69 7.48 -0.54
N ILE A 36 -0.32 6.92 0.63
CA ILE A 36 -0.71 7.46 1.94
C ILE A 36 -0.25 8.91 2.11
N ILE A 37 0.98 9.24 1.70
CA ILE A 37 1.51 10.61 1.75
C ILE A 37 0.66 11.54 0.87
N GLN A 38 0.36 11.16 -0.36
CA GLN A 38 -0.44 12.00 -1.27
C GLN A 38 -1.87 12.24 -0.74
N CYS A 39 -2.48 11.22 -0.13
CA CYS A 39 -3.83 11.33 0.41
C CYS A 39 -3.88 12.23 1.65
N TRP A 40 -2.87 12.15 2.51
CA TRP A 40 -2.96 12.68 3.87
C TRP A 40 -2.04 13.87 4.16
N ALA A 41 -1.00 14.13 3.37
CA ALA A 41 -0.05 15.23 3.60
C ALA A 41 -0.69 16.63 3.58
N CYS A 42 -1.85 16.80 2.95
CA CYS A 42 -2.60 18.07 3.00
C CYS A 42 -3.43 18.24 4.28
N ARG A 43 -3.56 17.19 5.10
CA ARG A 43 -4.47 17.15 6.27
C ARG A 43 -3.70 16.96 7.57
N GLU A 44 -2.68 16.12 7.56
CA GLU A 44 -1.94 15.68 8.74
C GLU A 44 -0.44 15.59 8.39
N ASP A 45 0.43 15.69 9.39
CA ASP A 45 1.87 15.53 9.22
C ASP A 45 2.26 14.04 9.11
N ILE A 46 1.92 13.45 7.96
CA ILE A 46 2.25 12.05 7.66
C ILE A 46 3.76 11.83 7.54
N GLY A 47 4.54 12.86 7.23
CA GLY A 47 6.00 12.76 7.24
C GLY A 47 6.50 12.39 8.63
N GLN A 48 6.09 13.15 9.64
CA GLN A 48 6.44 12.88 11.03
C GLN A 48 5.86 11.54 11.52
N TYR A 49 4.60 11.24 11.21
CA TYR A 49 3.99 9.96 11.60
C TYR A 49 4.76 8.76 11.05
N LEU A 50 5.18 8.80 9.79
CA LEU A 50 5.95 7.72 9.18
C LEU A 50 7.33 7.60 9.85
N ALA A 51 8.02 8.72 10.07
CA ALA A 51 9.32 8.73 10.74
C ALA A 51 9.27 8.20 12.18
N ASP A 52 8.18 8.44 12.90
CA ASP A 52 7.99 7.98 14.29
C ASP A 52 7.60 6.50 14.40
N ASN A 53 6.92 5.94 13.38
CA ASN A 53 6.26 4.63 13.48
C ASN A 53 6.82 3.54 12.54
N PHE A 54 7.63 3.90 11.55
CA PHE A 54 8.19 2.97 10.57
C PHE A 54 9.69 3.17 10.43
N THR A 55 10.41 2.09 10.12
CA THR A 55 11.82 2.18 9.79
C THR A 55 12.03 2.82 8.41
N PRO A 56 13.20 3.45 8.14
CA PRO A 56 13.50 4.01 6.83
C PRO A 56 13.34 3.00 5.68
N GLU A 57 13.71 1.74 5.92
CA GLU A 57 13.58 0.64 4.95
C GLU A 57 12.11 0.31 4.66
N GLU A 58 11.26 0.28 5.68
CA GLU A 58 9.81 0.09 5.54
C GLU A 58 9.16 1.26 4.81
N ILE A 59 9.58 2.50 5.11
CA ILE A 59 9.09 3.69 4.43
C ILE A 59 9.47 3.63 2.95
N GLU A 60 10.73 3.32 2.64
CA GLU A 60 11.19 3.18 1.26
C GLU A 60 10.41 2.08 0.53
N SER A 61 10.26 0.90 1.14
CA SER A 61 9.52 -0.23 0.59
C SER A 61 8.03 0.08 0.36
N GLY A 62 7.39 0.77 1.31
CA GLY A 62 5.97 1.15 1.22
C GLY A 62 5.70 2.25 0.19
N LEU A 63 6.66 3.14 -0.03
CA LEU A 63 6.56 4.20 -1.04
C LEU A 63 7.02 3.77 -2.43
N LYS A 64 7.75 2.66 -2.55
CA LYS A 64 8.08 2.08 -3.86
C LYS A 64 6.78 1.80 -4.61
N LYS A 65 6.65 2.44 -5.78
CA LYS A 65 5.62 2.07 -6.75
C LYS A 65 5.80 0.58 -7.06
N PRO A 66 4.74 -0.23 -7.19
CA PRO A 66 4.90 -1.58 -7.67
C PRO A 66 5.55 -1.51 -9.05
N GLU A 67 6.84 -1.87 -9.14
CA GLU A 67 7.55 -2.08 -10.38
C GLU A 67 6.95 -3.31 -11.04
N GLY A 68 5.86 -3.10 -11.76
CA GLY A 68 5.09 -4.20 -12.32
C GLY A 68 3.76 -3.69 -12.85
N ASN A 69 3.73 -3.44 -14.15
CA ASN A 69 2.50 -3.44 -14.93
C ASN A 69 1.61 -4.56 -14.39
N ARG A 70 0.37 -4.25 -13.99
CA ARG A 70 -0.60 -5.26 -13.51
C ARG A 70 -0.74 -6.46 -14.46
N VAL A 71 -0.37 -6.27 -15.73
CA VAL A 71 -0.29 -7.28 -16.79
C VAL A 71 0.83 -8.31 -16.60
N SER A 72 2.01 -7.94 -16.09
CA SER A 72 3.13 -8.88 -15.97
C SER A 72 2.88 -9.95 -14.89
N ARG A 73 2.22 -9.60 -13.78
CA ARG A 73 1.85 -10.59 -12.74
C ARG A 73 0.83 -11.63 -13.22
N ILE A 74 -0.10 -11.24 -14.09
CA ILE A 74 -1.06 -12.19 -14.69
C ILE A 74 -0.33 -13.15 -15.64
N VAL A 75 0.62 -12.65 -16.43
CA VAL A 75 1.42 -13.48 -17.35
C VAL A 75 2.33 -14.45 -16.60
N ASP A 76 2.91 -14.05 -15.46
CA ASP A 76 3.77 -14.92 -14.67
C ASP A 76 2.99 -16.08 -14.03
N MET A 77 1.80 -15.81 -13.47
CA MET A 77 0.88 -16.85 -12.99
C MET A 77 0.44 -17.82 -14.10
N ALA A 78 0.26 -17.33 -15.33
CA ALA A 78 -0.11 -18.17 -16.47
C ALA A 78 1.04 -19.03 -17.01
N LYS A 79 2.31 -18.70 -16.70
CA LYS A 79 3.48 -19.51 -17.06
C LYS A 79 3.67 -20.68 -16.11
N SER A 80 3.43 -20.50 -14.82
CA SER A 80 3.54 -21.57 -13.81
C SER A 80 2.54 -22.72 -14.03
N TYR A 81 1.41 -22.46 -14.70
CA TYR A 81 0.42 -23.49 -15.03
C TYR A 81 0.78 -24.38 -16.23
N ARG A 82 1.76 -23.98 -17.06
CA ARG A 82 2.09 -24.70 -18.30
C ARG A 82 3.27 -25.68 -18.19
N SER A 83 3.87 -25.80 -17.01
CA SER A 83 5.00 -26.73 -16.77
C SER A 83 4.59 -28.02 -16.03
N ASP A 84 3.32 -28.19 -15.68
CA ASP A 84 2.78 -29.41 -15.06
C ASP A 84 1.68 -30.00 -15.96
N GLU A 85 2.05 -30.36 -17.18
CA GLU A 85 1.24 -31.27 -18.00
C GLU A 85 2.09 -32.53 -18.21
N PRO A 86 1.71 -33.71 -17.67
CA PRO A 86 2.39 -34.94 -17.99
C PRO A 86 2.19 -35.24 -19.48
N LYS A 87 3.31 -35.25 -20.20
CA LYS A 87 3.42 -35.63 -21.61
C LYS A 87 2.83 -37.04 -21.83
N PRO A 88 1.88 -37.24 -22.77
CA PRO A 88 1.51 -38.57 -23.25
C PRO A 88 2.61 -39.20 -24.11
#